data_AF-A0A1Y4MBK4-F1
#
_entry.id   AF-A0A1Y4MBK4-F1
#
_cell.length_a   1.000
_cell.length_b   1.000
_cell.length_c   1.000
_cell.angle_alpha   90.00
_cell.angle_beta   90.00
_cell.angle_gamma   90.00
#
_symmetry.space_group_name_H-M   'P 1'
#
loop_
_entity.id
_entity.type
_entity.pdbx_description
1 polymer ?
#
loop_
_entity_poly.entity_id
_entity_poly.type
_entity_poly.pdbx_seq_one_letter_code
_entity_poly.pdbx_strand_id
1 'polypeptide(L)'
;MKGRDTDMKRLIVAISGATGVQMGARLLEVLHHMPQVETHLVISRGAEVIFQRETSIDLEELKKLADYTYDVDNLAAAISGGSYRTDGMIILPCSMKTLSGLANAYDEDLIVRAAPPVPSV
;
A
#
# COMPACT_ATOMS: atom_id res chain seq x y z
N MET A 1 0.07 19.77 23.12
CA MET A 1 -0.88 18.96 22.33
C MET A 1 -1.00 17.60 22.98
N LYS A 2 -2.25 17.15 23.21
CA LYS A 2 -2.63 15.92 23.93
C LYS A 2 -1.85 14.70 23.43
N GLY A 3 -1.31 13.92 24.37
CA GLY A 3 -0.76 12.59 24.11
C GLY A 3 -1.79 11.71 23.39
N ARG A 4 -1.34 10.97 22.37
CA ARG A 4 -2.19 10.01 21.68
C ARG A 4 -2.13 8.69 22.43
N ASP A 5 -3.27 8.35 23.00
CA ASP A 5 -3.68 6.98 23.29
C ASP A 5 -3.93 6.29 21.93
N THR A 6 -3.02 5.41 21.46
CA THR A 6 -3.20 4.32 20.46
C THR A 6 -1.83 3.77 20.04
N ASP A 7 -1.37 2.67 20.63
CA ASP A 7 -0.07 2.01 20.35
C ASP A 7 0.06 1.43 18.92
N MET A 8 -1.03 1.40 18.13
CA MET A 8 -1.07 0.76 16.81
C MET A 8 -0.95 1.76 15.68
N LYS A 9 0.09 1.60 14.84
CA LYS A 9 0.36 2.40 13.64
C LYS A 9 -0.34 1.82 12.43
N ARG A 10 -1.09 2.62 11.68
CA ARG A 10 -1.76 2.20 10.44
C ARG A 10 -0.92 2.58 9.24
N LEU A 11 -0.43 1.60 8.50
CA LEU A 11 0.40 1.81 7.31
C LEU A 11 -0.28 1.27 6.06
N ILE A 12 -0.39 2.11 5.04
CA ILE A 12 -0.74 1.65 3.70
C ILE A 12 0.51 1.07 3.04
N VAL A 13 0.41 -0.14 2.52
CA VAL A 13 1.46 -0.79 1.73
C VAL A 13 0.92 -1.00 0.32
N ALA A 14 1.46 -0.28 -0.64
CA ALA A 14 1.12 -0.46 -2.04
C ALA A 14 2.26 -1.17 -2.79
N ILE A 15 1.91 -2.17 -3.58
CA ILE A 15 2.85 -2.86 -4.48
C ILE A 15 2.42 -2.52 -5.91
N SER A 16 3.28 -1.85 -6.66
CA SER A 16 2.98 -1.43 -8.03
C SER A 16 3.81 -2.17 -9.07
N GLY A 17 3.37 -2.09 -10.34
CA GLY A 17 3.94 -2.85 -11.46
C GLY A 17 5.32 -2.36 -11.90
N ALA A 18 6.35 -2.67 -11.11
CA ALA A 18 7.75 -2.49 -11.43
C ALA A 18 8.54 -3.74 -10.97
N THR A 19 9.73 -3.94 -11.52
CA THR A 19 10.62 -5.04 -11.10
C THR A 19 10.98 -4.93 -9.62
N GLY A 20 11.18 -6.08 -8.97
CA GLY A 20 11.51 -6.16 -7.55
C GLY A 20 10.31 -6.29 -6.64
N VAL A 21 9.19 -6.83 -7.12
CA VAL A 21 7.95 -7.03 -6.32
C VAL A 21 8.16 -7.91 -5.09
N GLN A 22 9.17 -8.78 -5.10
CA GLN A 22 9.65 -9.52 -3.93
C GLN A 22 10.04 -8.63 -2.73
N MET A 23 10.46 -7.39 -2.98
CA MET A 23 10.76 -6.43 -1.91
C MET A 23 9.49 -5.99 -1.18
N GLY A 24 8.37 -5.84 -1.91
CA GLY A 24 7.06 -5.56 -1.32
C GLY A 24 6.57 -6.71 -0.46
N ALA A 25 6.76 -7.95 -0.92
CA ALA A 25 6.47 -9.15 -0.12
C ALA A 25 7.31 -9.19 1.15
N ARG A 26 8.63 -8.98 1.03
CA ARG A 26 9.52 -8.98 2.19
C ARG A 26 9.19 -7.87 3.19
N LEU A 27 8.77 -6.70 2.70
CA LEU A 27 8.28 -5.62 3.57
C LEU A 27 7.05 -6.07 4.36
N LEU A 28 6.05 -6.64 3.70
CA LEU A 28 4.85 -7.15 4.38
C LEU A 28 5.19 -8.23 5.39
N GLU A 29 6.07 -9.17 5.06
CA GLU A 29 6.55 -10.18 6.03
C GLU A 29 7.14 -9.52 7.27
N VAL A 30 7.99 -8.52 7.13
CA VAL A 30 8.59 -7.83 8.28
C VAL A 30 7.53 -7.10 9.10
N LEU A 31 6.61 -6.37 8.44
CA LEU A 31 5.55 -5.62 9.12
C LEU A 31 4.55 -6.54 9.83
N HIS A 32 4.23 -7.71 9.26
CA HIS A 32 3.36 -8.72 9.85
C HIS A 32 3.86 -9.19 11.23
N HIS A 33 5.18 -9.22 11.44
CA HIS A 33 5.78 -9.59 12.72
C HIS A 33 5.84 -8.43 13.74
N MET A 34 5.32 -7.25 13.40
CA MET A 34 5.28 -6.08 14.27
C MET A 34 3.85 -5.86 14.78
N PRO A 35 3.48 -6.35 15.99
CA PRO A 35 2.10 -6.31 16.50
C PRO A 35 1.54 -4.88 16.69
N GLN A 36 2.41 -3.88 16.70
CA GLN A 36 2.06 -2.46 16.76
C GLN A 36 1.81 -1.83 15.38
N VAL A 37 1.75 -2.62 14.29
CA VAL A 37 1.50 -2.14 12.94
C VAL A 37 0.28 -2.85 12.35
N GLU A 38 -0.71 -2.09 11.93
CA GLU A 38 -1.85 -2.52 11.13
C GLU A 38 -1.60 -2.14 9.67
N THR A 39 -1.64 -3.13 8.78
CA THR A 39 -1.26 -3.01 7.38
C THR A 39 -2.48 -3.02 6.45
N HIS A 40 -2.49 -2.05 5.54
CA HIS A 40 -3.51 -1.90 4.51
C HIS A 40 -2.88 -2.09 3.14
N LEU A 41 -3.03 -3.28 2.57
CA LEU A 41 -2.42 -3.68 1.32
C LEU A 41 -3.28 -3.29 0.10
N VAL A 42 -2.62 -2.72 -0.90
CA VAL A 42 -3.16 -2.54 -2.26
C VAL A 42 -2.14 -3.03 -3.27
N ILE A 43 -2.55 -3.88 -4.20
CA ILE A 43 -1.66 -4.41 -5.25
C ILE A 43 -2.19 -3.95 -6.59
N SER A 44 -1.35 -3.32 -7.42
CA SER A 44 -1.79 -2.93 -8.76
C SER A 44 -1.87 -4.14 -9.69
N ARG A 45 -2.77 -4.11 -10.67
CA ARG A 45 -2.90 -5.20 -11.67
C ARG A 45 -1.56 -5.54 -12.34
N GLY A 46 -0.73 -4.52 -12.60
CA GLY A 46 0.62 -4.71 -13.16
C GLY A 46 1.56 -5.41 -12.19
N ALA A 47 1.45 -5.14 -10.88
CA ALA A 47 2.23 -5.82 -9.86
C ALA A 47 1.86 -7.30 -9.75
N GLU A 48 0.56 -7.65 -9.80
CA GLU A 48 0.11 -9.06 -9.77
C GLU A 48 0.75 -9.88 -10.90
N VAL A 49 0.79 -9.33 -12.12
CA VAL A 49 1.43 -9.97 -13.28
C VAL A 49 2.93 -10.14 -13.08
N ILE A 50 3.61 -9.14 -12.52
CA ILE A 50 5.06 -9.23 -12.24
C ILE A 50 5.33 -10.21 -11.10
N PHE A 51 4.46 -10.28 -10.10
CA PHE A 51 4.56 -11.20 -8.96
C PHE A 51 4.60 -12.66 -9.42
N GLN A 52 3.73 -13.02 -10.36
CA GLN A 52 3.69 -14.35 -10.98
C GLN A 52 4.93 -14.67 -11.82
N ARG A 53 5.68 -13.66 -12.27
CA ARG A 53 6.87 -13.82 -13.13
C ARG A 53 8.17 -13.83 -12.33
N GLU A 54 8.28 -12.98 -11.32
CA GLU A 54 9.52 -12.77 -10.58
C GLU A 54 9.59 -13.59 -9.29
N THR A 55 8.45 -14.11 -8.81
CA THR A 55 8.37 -14.79 -7.51
C THR A 55 7.65 -16.13 -7.63
N SER A 56 7.95 -17.03 -6.70
CA SER A 56 7.20 -18.28 -6.51
C SER A 56 6.19 -18.19 -5.36
N ILE A 57 6.05 -17.01 -4.74
CA ILE A 57 5.12 -16.79 -3.64
C ILE A 57 3.71 -16.72 -4.24
N ASP A 58 2.75 -17.39 -3.61
CA ASP A 58 1.36 -17.28 -4.03
C ASP A 58 0.77 -15.92 -3.62
N LEU A 59 -0.02 -15.31 -4.51
CA LEU A 59 -0.58 -13.99 -4.25
C LEU A 59 -1.56 -14.01 -3.08
N GLU A 60 -2.28 -15.12 -2.86
CA GLU A 60 -3.18 -15.24 -1.70
C GLU A 60 -2.40 -15.45 -0.39
N GLU A 61 -1.23 -16.09 -0.43
CA GLU A 61 -0.32 -16.14 0.72
C GLU A 61 0.21 -14.75 1.08
N LEU A 62 0.61 -13.96 0.08
CA LEU A 62 1.03 -12.57 0.29
C LEU A 62 -0.08 -11.75 0.96
N LYS A 63 -1.32 -11.84 0.46
CA LYS A 63 -2.46 -11.09 1.02
C LYS A 63 -2.74 -11.43 2.48
N LYS A 64 -2.49 -12.67 2.91
CA LYS A 64 -2.65 -13.10 4.32
C LYS A 64 -1.63 -12.48 5.27
N LEU A 65 -0.52 -11.93 4.76
CA LEU A 65 0.44 -11.20 5.58
C LEU A 65 -0.07 -9.82 5.99
N ALA A 66 -1.06 -9.28 5.28
CA ALA A 66 -1.66 -7.98 5.59
C ALA A 66 -2.94 -8.13 6.43
N ASP A 67 -3.22 -7.15 7.28
CA ASP A 67 -4.45 -7.10 8.08
C ASP A 67 -5.68 -6.81 7.21
N TYR A 68 -5.51 -5.94 6.21
CA TYR A 68 -6.53 -5.60 5.24
C TYR A 68 -5.95 -5.62 3.82
N THR A 69 -6.68 -6.18 2.88
CA THR A 69 -6.37 -6.09 1.44
C THR A 69 -7.54 -5.42 0.72
N TYR A 70 -7.23 -4.49 -0.18
CA TYR A 70 -8.22 -3.79 -0.99
C TYR A 70 -8.00 -4.04 -2.48
N ASP A 71 -9.11 -4.10 -3.21
CA ASP A 71 -9.09 -4.05 -4.67
C ASP A 71 -8.62 -2.66 -5.13
N VAL A 72 -7.68 -2.63 -6.07
CA VAL A 72 -7.08 -1.40 -6.61
C VAL A 72 -8.11 -0.51 -7.31
N ASP A 73 -9.21 -1.08 -7.81
CA ASP A 73 -10.29 -0.34 -8.46
C ASP A 73 -11.36 0.17 -7.46
N ASN A 74 -11.28 -0.24 -6.19
CA ASN A 74 -12.23 0.20 -5.15
C ASN A 74 -11.87 1.58 -4.60
N LEU A 75 -12.18 2.63 -5.36
CA LEU A 75 -11.96 4.03 -4.95
C LEU A 75 -12.77 4.46 -3.71
N ALA A 76 -13.76 3.66 -3.29
CA ALA A 76 -14.58 3.88 -2.11
C ALA A 76 -14.06 3.14 -0.85
N ALA A 77 -12.90 2.49 -0.94
CA ALA A 77 -12.27 1.84 0.21
C ALA A 77 -12.00 2.83 1.35
N ALA A 78 -12.01 2.35 2.59
CA ALA A 78 -11.84 3.19 3.78
C ALA A 78 -10.58 4.07 3.71
N ILE A 79 -9.46 3.51 3.20
CA ILE A 79 -8.17 4.19 3.10
C ILE A 79 -8.14 5.35 2.09
N SER A 80 -9.15 5.50 1.22
CA SER A 80 -9.26 6.65 0.31
C SER A 80 -9.91 7.88 0.95
N GLY A 81 -10.53 7.70 2.12
CA GLY A 81 -11.24 8.77 2.82
C GLY A 81 -10.30 9.57 3.72
N GLY A 82 -10.29 10.90 3.59
CA GLY A 82 -9.48 11.78 4.44
C GLY A 82 -9.81 11.76 5.94
N SER A 83 -10.96 11.18 6.33
CA SER A 83 -11.31 10.92 7.73
C SER A 83 -10.67 9.65 8.29
N TYR A 84 -10.25 8.72 7.42
CA TYR A 84 -9.56 7.51 7.80
C TYR A 84 -8.08 7.84 8.03
N ARG A 85 -7.67 7.88 9.30
CA ARG A 85 -6.32 8.29 9.66
C ARG A 85 -5.33 7.14 9.48
N THR A 86 -4.38 7.33 8.60
CA THR A 86 -3.19 6.49 8.44
C THR A 86 -1.95 7.26 8.91
N ASP A 87 -0.93 6.54 9.36
CA ASP A 87 0.34 7.12 9.81
C ASP A 87 1.33 7.31 8.65
N GLY A 88 1.05 6.68 7.50
CA GLY A 88 1.83 6.84 6.29
C GLY A 88 1.48 5.82 5.22
N MET A 89 2.16 5.96 4.09
CA MET A 89 2.04 5.06 2.95
C MET A 89 3.43 4.72 2.41
N ILE A 90 3.65 3.44 2.12
CA ILE A 90 4.87 2.93 1.47
C ILE A 90 4.45 2.32 0.13
N ILE A 91 5.13 2.69 -0.95
CA ILE A 91 4.93 2.10 -2.28
C ILE A 91 6.21 1.38 -2.69
N LEU A 92 6.19 0.04 -2.70
CA LEU A 92 7.39 -0.76 -2.94
C LEU A 92 7.07 -2.05 -3.73
N PRO A 93 7.61 -2.19 -4.96
CA PRO A 93 8.26 -1.16 -5.77
C PRO A 93 7.25 -0.11 -6.27
N CYS A 94 7.76 1.07 -6.64
CA CYS A 94 6.98 2.16 -7.23
C CYS A 94 7.29 2.28 -8.74
N SER A 95 6.29 2.05 -9.59
CA SER A 95 6.41 2.19 -11.03
C SER A 95 6.31 3.64 -11.45
N MET A 96 6.91 3.98 -12.59
CA MET A 96 6.81 5.34 -13.15
C MET A 96 5.36 5.76 -13.42
N LYS A 97 4.48 4.81 -13.76
CA LYS A 97 3.04 5.09 -13.90
C LYS A 97 2.46 5.58 -12.57
N THR A 98 2.67 4.82 -11.49
CA THR A 98 2.15 5.16 -10.16
C THR A 98 2.73 6.48 -9.66
N LEU A 99 4.04 6.68 -9.80
CA LEU A 99 4.72 7.92 -9.44
C LEU A 99 4.17 9.13 -10.22
N SER A 100 3.96 8.97 -11.53
CA SER A 100 3.37 10.01 -12.36
C SER A 100 1.93 10.32 -11.95
N GLY A 101 1.13 9.29 -11.61
CA GLY A 101 -0.23 9.46 -11.11
C GLY A 101 -0.26 10.29 -9.81
N LEU A 102 0.61 9.95 -8.86
CA LEU A 102 0.77 10.70 -7.61
C LEU A 102 1.21 12.14 -7.84
N ALA A 103 2.24 12.36 -8.65
CA ALA A 103 2.79 13.70 -8.91
C ALA A 103 1.78 14.65 -9.56
N ASN A 104 0.83 14.11 -10.34
CA ASN A 104 -0.18 14.90 -11.04
C ASN A 104 -1.57 14.79 -10.40
N ALA A 105 -1.71 14.11 -9.25
CA ALA A 105 -2.99 13.84 -8.59
C ALA A 105 -4.05 13.23 -9.53
N TYR A 106 -3.63 12.29 -10.39
CA TYR A 106 -4.55 11.51 -11.22
C TYR A 106 -5.07 10.31 -10.43
N ASP A 107 -6.21 10.50 -9.77
CA ASP A 107 -6.96 9.49 -8.99
C ASP A 107 -7.57 8.38 -9.86
N GLU A 108 -6.75 7.74 -10.71
CA GLU A 108 -7.18 6.64 -11.59
C GLU A 108 -7.37 5.32 -10.84
N ASP A 109 -6.68 5.15 -9.71
CA ASP A 109 -6.73 3.94 -8.88
C ASP A 109 -6.62 4.25 -7.38
N LEU A 110 -6.88 3.24 -6.56
CA LEU A 110 -6.86 3.37 -5.10
C LEU A 110 -5.46 3.70 -4.56
N ILE A 111 -4.39 3.31 -5.25
CA ILE A 111 -3.01 3.60 -4.80
C ILE A 111 -2.77 5.11 -4.83
N VAL A 112 -3.13 5.77 -5.93
CA VAL A 112 -2.98 7.23 -6.04
C VAL A 112 -3.94 7.95 -5.09
N ARG A 113 -5.20 7.52 -5.05
CA ARG A 113 -6.25 8.17 -4.25
C ARG A 113 -6.05 8.05 -2.74
N ALA A 114 -5.49 6.94 -2.27
CA ALA A 114 -5.22 6.72 -0.84
C ALA A 114 -3.92 7.39 -0.37
N ALA A 115 -3.13 7.95 -1.29
CA ALA A 115 -1.89 8.60 -0.92
C ALA A 115 -2.18 9.85 -0.08
N PRO A 116 -1.50 10.02 1.06
CA PRO A 116 -1.64 11.23 1.85
C PRO A 116 -1.15 12.43 1.02
N PRO A 117 -1.75 13.62 1.20
CA PRO A 117 -1.30 14.82 0.51
C PRO A 117 0.17 15.06 0.80
N VAL A 118 0.93 15.37 -0.25
CA VAL A 118 2.31 15.81 -0.10
C VAL A 118 2.28 17.12 0.69
N PRO A 119 3.01 17.24 1.82
CA PRO A 119 3.05 18.49 2.56
C PRO A 119 3.52 19.58 1.59
N SER A 120 2.72 20.63 1.45
CA SER A 120 3.09 21.83 0.73
C SER A 120 4.34 22.41 1.39
N VAL A 121 5.46 22.30 0.67
CA VAL A 121 6.74 22.97 0.98
C VAL A 121 6.58 24.48 0.96
#